data_AF-A0A9D8MZ70-F1
#
_entry.id   AF-A0A9D8MZ70-F1
#
_cell.length_a   1.000
_cell.length_b   1.000
_cell.length_c   1.000
_cell.angle_alpha   90.00
_cell.angle_beta   90.00
_cell.angle_gamma   90.00
#
_symmetry.space_group_name_H-M   'P 1'
#
loop_
_entity.id
_entity.type
_entity.pdbx_description
1 polymer ?
#
loop_
_entity_poly.entity_id
_entity_poly.type
_entity_poly.pdbx_seq_one_letter_code
_entity_poly.pdbx_strand_id
1 'polypeptide(L)'
;PFPLDTIAHGWGFSRGAAQVTRVIPSFIDDLSDEHLTVKGLNGTYELSIDGIAIDTFSAATLAAGINLSNYRHTPQYQQALAVMALNETRWDVERRFREWAWVNYDFMMPAGFLNDNSEQAAQKFRELCKDNSWLASKKGTYDQMVRPEVREAYKQEMELLVDQIYKLNQPRKHTFLLKKL
;
A
#
# COMPACT_ATOMS: atom_id res chain seq x y z
N PRO A 1 -4.80 -13.36 -2.36
CA PRO A 1 -4.31 -13.09 -0.99
C PRO A 1 -4.19 -11.59 -0.62
N PHE A 2 -4.25 -11.26 0.68
CA PHE A 2 -3.98 -9.92 1.20
C PHE A 2 -2.46 -9.68 1.27
N PRO A 3 -1.93 -8.64 0.59
CA PRO A 3 -0.50 -8.36 0.60
C PRO A 3 -0.09 -7.68 1.91
N LEU A 4 0.99 -8.16 2.52
CA LEU A 4 1.55 -7.57 3.74
C LEU A 4 2.90 -6.93 3.47
N ASP A 5 3.04 -5.66 3.84
CA ASP A 5 4.30 -4.94 3.68
C ASP A 5 5.30 -5.29 4.78
N THR A 6 6.50 -5.69 4.39
CA THR A 6 7.58 -6.04 5.32
C THR A 6 8.46 -4.85 5.69
N ILE A 7 8.34 -3.73 4.98
CA ILE A 7 9.16 -2.54 5.19
C ILE A 7 8.48 -1.61 6.19
N ALA A 8 9.28 -1.00 7.07
CA ALA A 8 8.83 0.04 7.98
C ALA A 8 8.89 1.40 7.26
N HIS A 9 7.78 1.82 6.68
CA HIS A 9 7.66 3.12 6.01
C HIS A 9 7.51 4.25 7.03
N GLY A 10 8.16 5.38 6.79
CA GLY A 10 8.03 6.58 7.61
C GLY A 10 9.17 6.80 8.62
N TRP A 11 9.42 8.08 8.93
CA TRP A 11 10.49 8.47 9.85
C TRP A 11 10.21 7.97 11.27
N GLY A 12 11.19 7.28 11.86
CA GLY A 12 11.11 6.75 13.22
C GLY A 12 10.33 5.44 13.37
N PHE A 13 9.78 4.87 12.28
CA PHE A 13 9.09 3.59 12.34
C PHE A 13 10.07 2.43 12.26
N SER A 14 9.81 1.38 13.05
CA SER A 14 10.66 0.18 13.16
C SER A 14 9.93 -1.12 12.81
N ARG A 15 8.66 -1.02 12.43
CA ARG A 15 7.77 -2.17 12.21
C ARG A 15 6.97 -1.96 10.92
N GLY A 16 7.09 -2.91 9.99
CA GLY A 16 6.22 -2.97 8.80
C GLY A 16 4.86 -3.58 9.11
N ALA A 17 3.91 -3.40 8.20
CA ALA A 17 2.54 -3.90 8.33
C ALA A 17 2.46 -5.43 8.56
N ALA A 18 3.40 -6.19 7.99
CA ALA A 18 3.49 -7.64 8.14
C ALA A 18 3.67 -8.10 9.59
N GLN A 19 4.11 -7.23 10.51
CA GLN A 19 4.18 -7.58 11.92
C GLN A 19 2.81 -7.77 12.59
N VAL A 20 1.71 -7.41 11.90
CA VAL A 20 0.34 -7.70 12.37
C VAL A 20 0.14 -9.17 12.70
N THR A 21 0.77 -10.09 11.95
CA THR A 21 0.65 -11.54 12.18
C THR A 21 1.29 -12.02 13.48
N ARG A 22 2.15 -11.20 14.11
CA ARG A 22 2.70 -11.48 15.44
C ARG A 22 1.81 -10.95 16.56
N VAL A 23 1.02 -9.93 16.28
CA VAL A 23 0.11 -9.28 17.23
C VAL A 23 -1.24 -9.98 17.24
N ILE A 24 -1.72 -10.37 16.06
CA ILE A 24 -2.95 -11.12 15.83
C ILE A 24 -2.56 -12.39 15.04
N PRO A 25 -2.21 -13.48 15.74
CA PRO A 25 -1.76 -14.71 15.09
C PRO A 25 -2.75 -15.30 14.09
N SER A 26 -4.05 -15.11 14.30
CA SER A 26 -5.12 -15.57 13.41
C SER A 26 -5.35 -14.68 12.19
N PHE A 27 -4.65 -13.54 12.05
CA PHE A 27 -4.93 -12.57 10.98
C PHE A 27 -4.97 -13.17 9.58
N ILE A 28 -4.00 -14.04 9.26
CA ILE A 28 -3.94 -14.69 7.95
C ILE A 28 -5.10 -15.68 7.77
N ASP A 29 -5.40 -16.47 8.80
CA ASP A 29 -6.47 -17.47 8.76
C ASP A 29 -7.86 -16.81 8.70
N ASP A 30 -8.04 -15.67 9.36
CA ASP A 30 -9.32 -14.98 9.44
C ASP A 30 -9.59 -14.12 8.19
N LEU A 31 -8.56 -13.48 7.62
CA LEU A 31 -8.73 -12.41 6.62
C LEU A 31 -8.00 -12.63 5.29
N SER A 32 -7.13 -13.64 5.20
CA SER A 32 -6.38 -13.94 3.99
C SER A 32 -6.24 -15.45 3.76
N ASP A 33 -7.33 -16.17 3.94
CA ASP A 33 -7.38 -17.61 3.69
C ASP A 33 -7.51 -17.93 2.19
N GLU A 34 -6.45 -18.48 1.58
CA GLU A 34 -6.41 -18.96 0.20
C GLU A 34 -6.05 -20.46 0.16
N HIS A 35 -6.95 -21.30 0.65
CA HIS A 35 -6.73 -22.74 0.79
C HIS A 35 -6.72 -23.53 -0.54
N LEU A 36 -5.67 -24.32 -0.73
CA LEU A 36 -5.59 -25.39 -1.72
C LEU A 36 -5.65 -26.75 -1.02
N THR A 37 -6.65 -27.57 -1.36
CA THR A 37 -6.81 -28.94 -0.84
C THR A 37 -6.80 -29.94 -1.99
N VAL A 38 -5.93 -30.94 -1.91
CA VAL A 38 -5.85 -32.03 -2.90
C VAL A 38 -5.84 -33.38 -2.19
N LYS A 39 -6.90 -34.16 -2.39
CA LYS A 39 -7.10 -35.48 -1.78
C LYS A 39 -6.84 -36.60 -2.79
N GLY A 40 -6.53 -37.79 -2.29
CA GLY A 40 -6.33 -39.00 -3.12
C GLY A 40 -4.91 -39.18 -3.66
N LEU A 41 -3.97 -38.32 -3.27
CA LEU A 41 -2.55 -38.47 -3.61
C LEU A 41 -1.81 -39.35 -2.59
N ASN A 42 -0.58 -39.76 -2.94
CA ASN A 42 0.35 -40.42 -2.02
C ASN A 42 1.81 -40.00 -2.28
N GLY A 43 2.65 -40.07 -1.26
CA GLY A 43 4.03 -39.62 -1.33
C GLY A 43 4.17 -38.10 -1.23
N THR A 44 5.18 -37.56 -1.89
CA THR A 44 5.58 -36.15 -1.81
C THR A 44 5.50 -35.50 -3.18
N TYR A 45 5.07 -34.24 -3.22
CA TYR A 45 4.89 -33.48 -4.45
C TYR A 45 5.52 -32.10 -4.34
N GLU A 46 6.20 -31.67 -5.40
CA GLU A 46 6.52 -30.27 -5.61
C GLU A 46 5.30 -29.56 -6.22
N LEU A 47 4.82 -28.51 -5.56
CA LEU A 47 3.82 -27.61 -6.10
C LEU A 47 4.51 -26.51 -6.89
N SER A 48 4.04 -26.28 -8.11
CA SER A 48 4.34 -25.05 -8.85
C SER A 48 3.06 -24.39 -9.36
N ILE A 49 3.11 -23.06 -9.50
CA ILE A 49 2.03 -22.24 -10.05
C ILE A 49 2.62 -21.39 -11.17
N ASP A 50 2.07 -21.51 -12.37
CA ASP A 50 2.60 -20.89 -13.60
C ASP A 50 4.10 -21.16 -13.83
N GLY A 51 4.55 -22.37 -13.46
CA GLY A 51 5.96 -22.79 -13.57
C GLY A 51 6.88 -22.26 -12.47
N ILE A 52 6.37 -21.46 -11.52
CA ILE A 52 7.12 -21.01 -10.34
C ILE A 52 7.00 -22.08 -9.25
N ALA A 53 8.12 -22.66 -8.82
CA ALA A 53 8.15 -23.59 -7.70
C ALA A 53 7.72 -22.88 -6.41
N ILE A 54 6.72 -23.44 -5.73
CA ILE A 54 6.16 -22.89 -4.50
C ILE A 54 6.82 -23.53 -3.29
N ASP A 55 6.60 -24.84 -3.12
CA ASP A 55 7.15 -25.63 -2.03
C ASP A 55 6.91 -27.14 -2.30
N THR A 56 7.42 -27.99 -1.43
CA THR A 56 7.24 -29.44 -1.45
C THR A 56 6.32 -29.88 -0.31
N PHE A 57 5.29 -30.66 -0.64
CA PHE A 57 4.27 -31.10 0.31
C PHE A 57 4.08 -32.61 0.30
N SER A 58 3.81 -33.17 1.48
CA SER A 58 3.28 -34.54 1.55
C SER A 58 1.82 -34.56 1.08
N ALA A 59 1.37 -35.70 0.55
CA ALA A 59 -0.03 -35.91 0.21
C ALA A 59 -0.97 -35.70 1.42
N ALA A 60 -0.52 -36.02 2.64
CA ALA A 60 -1.29 -35.78 3.86
C ALA A 60 -1.46 -34.26 4.13
N THR A 61 -0.40 -33.48 3.93
CA THR A 61 -0.43 -32.00 4.06
C THR A 61 -1.37 -31.39 3.02
N LEU A 62 -1.27 -31.82 1.76
CA LEU A 62 -2.19 -31.38 0.69
C LEU A 62 -3.65 -31.77 0.97
N ALA A 63 -3.89 -32.93 1.57
CA ALA A 63 -5.23 -33.39 1.93
C ALA A 63 -5.83 -32.63 3.11
N ALA A 64 -4.98 -32.17 4.05
CA ALA A 64 -5.38 -31.29 5.15
C ALA A 64 -5.66 -29.84 4.68
N GLY A 65 -5.03 -29.44 3.59
CA GLY A 65 -5.15 -28.10 3.02
C GLY A 65 -3.95 -27.23 3.36
N ILE A 66 -3.49 -26.44 2.39
CA ILE A 66 -2.42 -25.46 2.56
C ILE A 66 -2.94 -24.07 2.20
N ASN A 67 -2.61 -23.05 3.00
CA ASN A 67 -2.96 -21.67 2.70
C ASN A 67 -1.90 -21.05 1.80
N LEU A 68 -2.24 -20.81 0.53
CA LEU A 68 -1.35 -20.24 -0.48
C LEU A 68 -0.95 -18.80 -0.18
N SER A 69 -1.71 -18.08 0.64
CA SER A 69 -1.38 -16.70 1.02
C SER A 69 -0.09 -16.59 1.86
N ASN A 70 0.35 -17.68 2.47
CA ASN A 70 1.63 -17.74 3.18
C ASN A 70 2.84 -17.71 2.22
N TYR A 71 2.62 -17.94 0.93
CA TYR A 71 3.66 -18.04 -0.09
C TYR A 71 3.71 -16.78 -0.94
N ARG A 72 4.58 -15.84 -0.55
CA ARG A 72 4.70 -14.51 -1.18
C ARG A 72 5.09 -14.56 -2.66
N HIS A 73 5.76 -15.62 -3.09
CA HIS A 73 6.22 -15.79 -4.48
C HIS A 73 5.19 -16.43 -5.41
N THR A 74 3.99 -16.74 -4.93
CA THR A 74 2.90 -17.15 -5.84
C THR A 74 2.56 -16.01 -6.81
N PRO A 75 2.21 -16.29 -8.08
CA PRO A 75 1.88 -15.26 -9.06
C PRO A 75 0.81 -14.28 -8.59
N GLN A 76 -0.26 -14.78 -7.95
CA GLN A 76 -1.34 -13.96 -7.41
C GLN A 76 -0.93 -13.12 -6.20
N TYR A 77 0.04 -13.57 -5.39
CA TYR A 77 0.58 -12.74 -4.31
C TYR A 77 1.49 -11.64 -4.87
N GLN A 78 2.27 -11.91 -5.91
CA GLN A 78 3.04 -10.88 -6.61
C GLN A 78 2.13 -9.82 -7.25
N GLN A 79 1.01 -10.24 -7.84
CA GLN A 79 -0.04 -9.33 -8.31
C GLN A 79 -0.59 -8.45 -7.17
N ALA A 80 -0.87 -9.05 -6.00
CA ALA A 80 -1.34 -8.33 -4.82
C ALA A 80 -0.28 -7.32 -4.30
N LEU A 81 1.01 -7.68 -4.30
CA LEU A 81 2.09 -6.76 -3.93
C LEU A 81 2.20 -5.56 -4.86
N ALA A 82 1.96 -5.75 -6.17
CA ALA A 82 1.91 -4.64 -7.11
C ALA A 82 0.73 -3.70 -6.83
N VAL A 83 -0.45 -4.25 -6.47
CA VAL A 83 -1.59 -3.45 -6.01
C VAL A 83 -1.27 -2.68 -4.73
N MET A 84 -0.61 -3.32 -3.76
CA MET A 84 -0.16 -2.68 -2.51
C MET A 84 0.76 -1.49 -2.77
N ALA A 85 1.75 -1.66 -3.65
CA ALA A 85 2.70 -0.59 -3.99
C ALA A 85 2.03 0.61 -4.68
N LEU A 86 1.07 0.36 -5.59
CA LEU A 86 0.26 1.42 -6.19
C LEU A 86 -0.55 2.17 -5.12
N ASN A 87 -1.13 1.45 -4.15
CA ASN A 87 -1.89 2.06 -3.08
C ASN A 87 -1.02 2.88 -2.11
N GLU A 88 0.21 2.43 -1.82
CA GLU A 88 1.17 3.21 -1.02
C GLU A 88 1.52 4.52 -1.72
N THR A 89 1.74 4.47 -3.04
CA THR A 89 2.00 5.67 -3.85
C THR A 89 0.79 6.62 -3.82
N ARG A 90 -0.43 6.09 -3.95
CA ARG A 90 -1.67 6.87 -3.84
C ARG A 90 -1.80 7.54 -2.47
N TRP A 91 -1.47 6.82 -1.39
CA TRP A 91 -1.47 7.36 -0.04
C TRP A 91 -0.45 8.49 0.14
N ASP A 92 0.73 8.37 -0.45
CA ASP A 92 1.76 9.42 -0.39
C ASP A 92 1.32 10.71 -1.10
N VAL A 93 0.62 10.60 -2.23
CA VAL A 93 0.02 11.76 -2.91
C VAL A 93 -1.08 12.36 -2.04
N GLU A 94 -1.97 11.55 -1.48
CA GLU A 94 -3.04 11.99 -0.57
C GLU A 94 -2.47 12.73 0.66
N ARG A 95 -1.35 12.26 1.21
CA ARG A 95 -0.67 12.88 2.35
C ARG A 95 -0.29 14.35 2.07
N ARG A 96 0.06 14.70 0.82
CA ARG A 96 0.33 16.10 0.43
C ARG A 96 -0.92 16.99 0.55
N PHE A 97 -2.10 16.45 0.26
CA PHE A 97 -3.36 17.15 0.50
C PHE A 97 -3.65 17.32 1.98
N ARG A 98 -3.33 16.33 2.81
CA ARG A 98 -3.47 16.44 4.28
C ARG A 98 -2.53 17.51 4.84
N GLU A 99 -1.29 17.57 4.36
CA GLU A 99 -0.35 18.64 4.72
C GLU A 99 -0.84 20.01 4.26
N TRP A 100 -1.28 20.14 3.01
CA TRP A 100 -1.87 21.37 2.48
C TRP A 100 -3.08 21.83 3.30
N ALA A 101 -4.01 20.91 3.60
CA ALA A 101 -5.18 21.20 4.41
C ALA A 101 -4.77 21.70 5.80
N TRP A 102 -3.83 21.01 6.46
CA TRP A 102 -3.32 21.45 7.76
C TRP A 102 -2.74 22.87 7.71
N VAL A 103 -1.87 23.18 6.74
CA VAL A 103 -1.33 24.55 6.59
C VAL A 103 -2.45 25.57 6.34
N ASN A 104 -3.38 25.25 5.45
CA ASN A 104 -4.38 26.21 4.98
C ASN A 104 -5.46 26.47 6.04
N TYR A 105 -5.98 25.43 6.70
CA TYR A 105 -7.02 25.56 7.70
C TYR A 105 -6.51 26.00 9.07
N ASP A 106 -5.34 25.51 9.52
CA ASP A 106 -4.89 25.80 10.89
C ASP A 106 -4.08 27.11 10.97
N PHE A 107 -3.51 27.59 9.86
CA PHE A 107 -2.67 28.79 9.83
C PHE A 107 -3.19 29.89 8.92
N MET A 108 -3.47 29.57 7.66
CA MET A 108 -3.82 30.60 6.69
C MET A 108 -5.25 31.12 6.87
N MET A 109 -6.21 30.26 7.19
CA MET A 109 -7.60 30.67 7.46
C MET A 109 -7.71 31.65 8.65
N PRO A 110 -7.15 31.38 9.84
CA PRO A 110 -7.15 32.36 10.94
C PRO A 110 -6.42 33.67 10.59
N ALA A 111 -5.43 33.60 9.70
CA ALA A 111 -4.71 34.78 9.22
C ALA A 111 -5.45 35.55 8.11
N GLY A 112 -6.62 35.09 7.66
CA GLY A 112 -7.43 35.74 6.62
C GLY A 112 -7.03 35.39 5.18
N PHE A 113 -6.23 34.34 4.98
CA PHE A 113 -5.61 33.96 3.70
C PHE A 113 -6.00 32.54 3.24
N LEU A 114 -7.20 32.07 3.58
CA LEU A 114 -7.70 30.75 3.17
C LEU A 114 -7.68 30.63 1.64
N ASN A 115 -6.94 29.64 1.12
CA ASN A 115 -6.75 29.42 -0.32
C ASN A 115 -6.20 30.62 -1.11
N ASP A 116 -5.59 31.61 -0.44
CA ASP A 116 -5.03 32.78 -1.13
C ASP A 116 -3.62 32.49 -1.66
N ASN A 117 -3.39 32.81 -2.93
CA ASN A 117 -2.12 32.69 -3.66
C ASN A 117 -1.46 34.05 -3.93
N SER A 118 -1.83 35.09 -3.17
CA SER A 118 -1.22 36.42 -3.27
C SER A 118 0.17 36.47 -2.64
N GLU A 119 0.96 37.48 -3.01
CA GLU A 119 2.25 37.74 -2.34
C GLU A 119 2.04 38.09 -0.85
N GLN A 120 0.90 38.68 -0.49
CA GLN A 120 0.56 38.96 0.91
C GLN A 120 0.37 37.66 1.71
N ALA A 121 -0.33 36.68 1.14
CA ALA A 121 -0.47 35.35 1.74
C ALA A 121 0.89 34.65 1.86
N ALA A 122 1.74 34.73 0.82
CA ALA A 122 3.09 34.18 0.86
C ALA A 122 3.98 34.83 1.93
N GLN A 123 3.93 36.15 2.07
CA GLN A 123 4.62 36.87 3.13
C GLN A 123 4.12 36.44 4.50
N LYS A 124 2.80 36.38 4.69
CA LYS A 124 2.21 35.95 5.96
C LYS A 124 2.62 34.53 6.32
N PHE A 125 2.62 33.60 5.37
CA PHE A 125 3.09 32.24 5.57
C PHE A 125 4.56 32.19 6.00
N ARG A 126 5.44 32.98 5.36
CA ARG A 126 6.87 33.08 5.75
C ARG A 126 7.06 33.64 7.16
N GLU A 127 6.21 34.57 7.59
CA GLU A 127 6.22 35.07 8.97
C GLU A 127 5.84 33.97 9.96
N LEU A 128 4.73 33.27 9.72
CA LEU A 128 4.26 32.16 10.58
C LEU A 128 5.29 31.03 10.70
N CYS A 129 6.07 30.78 9.64
CA CYS A 129 7.14 29.79 9.65
C CYS A 129 8.30 30.13 10.61
N LYS A 130 8.51 31.39 10.99
CA LYS A 130 9.61 31.79 11.89
C LYS A 130 9.43 31.23 13.29
N ASP A 131 8.18 31.13 13.73
CA ASP A 131 7.81 30.70 15.09
C ASP A 131 7.43 29.21 15.16
N ASN A 132 7.39 28.51 14.01
CA ASN A 132 7.00 27.10 13.94
C ASN A 132 7.86 26.30 12.95
N SER A 133 8.81 25.53 13.49
CA SER A 133 9.71 24.69 12.69
C SER A 133 8.99 23.58 11.91
N TRP A 134 7.88 23.05 12.43
CA TRP A 134 7.09 22.04 11.72
C TRP A 134 6.38 22.66 10.52
N LEU A 135 5.77 23.83 10.68
CA LEU A 135 5.20 24.61 9.57
C LEU A 135 6.28 24.96 8.53
N ALA A 136 7.46 25.38 8.99
CA ALA A 136 8.58 25.69 8.12
C ALA A 136 9.04 24.48 7.28
N SER A 137 8.91 23.25 7.80
CA SER A 137 9.21 22.02 7.06
C SER A 137 8.25 21.77 5.89
N LYS A 138 7.08 22.43 5.88
CA LYS A 138 6.03 22.29 4.86
C LYS A 138 6.07 23.37 3.78
N LYS A 139 7.12 24.21 3.76
CA LYS A 139 7.28 25.27 2.75
C LYS A 139 7.18 24.76 1.32
N GLY A 140 7.84 23.65 1.01
CA GLY A 140 7.78 23.05 -0.34
C GLY A 140 6.36 22.62 -0.72
N THR A 141 5.67 21.90 0.18
CA THR A 141 4.28 21.51 -0.05
C THR A 141 3.37 22.72 -0.23
N TYR A 142 3.49 23.76 0.61
CA TYR A 142 2.68 24.98 0.51
C TYR A 142 2.90 25.73 -0.81
N ASP A 143 4.16 25.98 -1.20
CA ASP A 143 4.52 26.71 -2.42
C ASP A 143 3.96 26.05 -3.69
N GLN A 144 3.94 24.72 -3.71
CA GLN A 144 3.35 23.94 -4.80
C GLN A 144 1.81 23.93 -4.71
N MET A 145 1.27 23.53 -3.57
CA MET A 145 -0.15 23.23 -3.39
C MET A 145 -1.06 24.46 -3.32
N VAL A 146 -0.51 25.67 -3.18
CA VAL A 146 -1.29 26.91 -3.28
C VAL A 146 -1.92 27.10 -4.68
N ARG A 147 -1.30 26.50 -5.71
CA ARG A 147 -1.77 26.54 -7.11
C ARG A 147 -2.85 25.49 -7.37
N PRO A 148 -4.07 25.88 -7.77
CA PRO A 148 -5.13 24.91 -8.06
C PRO A 148 -4.75 23.91 -9.16
N GLU A 149 -3.94 24.29 -10.13
CA GLU A 149 -3.48 23.45 -11.23
C GLU A 149 -2.62 22.28 -10.72
N VAL A 150 -1.76 22.53 -9.72
CA VAL A 150 -0.95 21.47 -9.09
C VAL A 150 -1.84 20.52 -8.30
N ARG A 151 -2.83 21.05 -7.58
CA ARG A 151 -3.79 20.21 -6.84
C ARG A 151 -4.60 19.33 -7.79
N GLU A 152 -5.04 19.88 -8.91
CA GLU A 152 -5.77 19.11 -9.92
C GLU A 152 -4.89 18.01 -10.52
N ALA A 153 -3.63 18.30 -10.84
CA ALA A 153 -2.69 17.30 -11.32
C ALA A 153 -2.48 16.14 -10.32
N TYR A 154 -2.29 16.43 -9.04
CA TYR A 154 -2.17 15.37 -8.01
C TYR A 154 -3.47 14.60 -7.78
N LYS A 155 -4.63 15.24 -7.95
CA LYS A 155 -5.91 14.54 -7.91
C LYS A 155 -6.03 13.54 -9.06
N GLN A 156 -5.70 13.97 -10.28
CA GLN A 156 -5.68 13.08 -11.45
C GLN A 156 -4.65 11.96 -11.31
N GLU A 157 -3.49 12.22 -10.68
CA GLU A 157 -2.52 11.20 -10.34
C GLU A 157 -3.10 10.13 -9.40
N MET A 158 -3.81 10.54 -8.34
CA MET A 158 -4.50 9.58 -7.46
C MET A 158 -5.58 8.78 -8.18
N GLU A 159 -6.38 9.43 -9.04
CA GLU A 159 -7.41 8.76 -9.85
C GLU A 159 -6.77 7.71 -10.78
N LEU A 160 -5.69 8.07 -11.47
CA LEU A 160 -4.94 7.14 -12.31
C LEU A 160 -4.39 5.95 -11.53
N LEU A 161 -3.83 6.17 -10.34
CA LEU A 161 -3.32 5.09 -9.48
C LEU A 161 -4.45 4.15 -9.05
N VAL A 162 -5.62 4.70 -8.69
CA VAL A 162 -6.82 3.92 -8.36
C VAL A 162 -7.30 3.12 -9.57
N ASP A 163 -7.34 3.71 -10.76
CA ASP A 163 -7.71 3.00 -11.99
C ASP A 163 -6.74 1.85 -12.29
N GLN A 164 -5.43 2.06 -12.12
CA GLN A 164 -4.44 0.98 -12.28
C GLN A 164 -4.64 -0.13 -11.24
N ILE A 165 -4.97 0.21 -9.99
CA ILE A 165 -5.29 -0.78 -8.95
C ILE A 165 -6.48 -1.64 -9.38
N TYR A 166 -7.59 -1.03 -9.80
CA TYR A 166 -8.80 -1.76 -10.20
C TYR A 166 -8.65 -2.53 -11.52
N LYS A 167 -7.81 -2.04 -12.43
CA LYS A 167 -7.45 -2.78 -13.64
C LYS A 167 -6.59 -4.01 -13.31
N LEU A 168 -5.64 -3.85 -12.39
CA LEU A 168 -4.68 -4.90 -12.04
C LEU A 168 -5.27 -5.94 -11.10
N ASN A 169 -6.18 -5.59 -10.19
CA ASN A 169 -6.62 -6.48 -9.11
C ASN A 169 -7.54 -7.65 -9.56
N GLN A 170 -7.83 -7.79 -10.85
CA GLN A 170 -8.62 -8.89 -11.39
C GLN A 170 -7.80 -10.19 -11.37
N PRO A 171 -8.20 -11.24 -10.63
CA PRO A 171 -7.48 -12.50 -10.62
C PRO A 171 -7.42 -13.12 -12.02
N ARG A 172 -6.28 -13.75 -12.34
CA ARG A 172 -6.09 -14.45 -13.62
C ARG A 172 -6.21 -15.96 -13.42
N LYS A 173 -6.46 -16.67 -14.51
CA LYS A 173 -6.34 -18.13 -14.50
C LYS A 173 -4.86 -18.49 -14.31
N HIS A 174 -4.59 -19.32 -13.31
CA HIS A 174 -3.27 -19.85 -13.00
C HIS A 174 -3.23 -21.35 -13.23
N THR A 175 -2.09 -21.87 -13.68
CA THR A 175 -1.85 -23.30 -13.87
C THR A 175 -1.14 -23.86 -12.67
N PHE A 176 -1.79 -24.78 -11.97
CA PHE A 176 -1.23 -25.49 -10.82
C PHE A 176 -0.68 -26.84 -11.28
N LEU A 177 0.56 -27.15 -10.93
CA LEU A 177 1.18 -28.44 -11.21
C LEU A 177 1.69 -29.06 -9.91
N LEU A 178 1.27 -30.30 -9.66
CA LEU A 178 1.82 -31.15 -8.61
C LEU A 178 2.67 -32.23 -9.26
N LYS A 179 3.99 -32.13 -9.12
CA LYS A 179 4.95 -33.10 -9.63
C LYS A 179 5.37 -34.04 -8.51
N LYS A 180 5.07 -35.33 -8.65
CA LYS A 180 5.51 -36.34 -7.68
C LYS A 180 7.03 -36.44 -7.66
N LEU A 181 7.62 -36.49 -6.46
CA LEU A 181 9.06 -36.70 -6.21
C LEU A 181 9.38 -38.17 -5.96
#